data_AF-A0A2V8UJ55-F1
#
_entry.id   AF-A0A2V8UJ55-F1
#
_cell.length_a   1.000
_cell.length_b   1.000
_cell.length_c   1.000
_cell.angle_alpha   90.00
_cell.angle_beta   90.00
_cell.angle_gamma   90.00
#
_symmetry.space_group_name_H-M   'P 1'
#
loop_
_entity.id
_entity.type
_entity.pdbx_description
1 polymer ?
#
loop_
_entity_poly.entity_id
_entity_poly.type
_entity_poly.pdbx_seq_one_letter_code
_entity_poly.pdbx_strand_id
1 'polypeptide(L)' 'MAQMRADEITTLLRQEIENYERVIDVSETGSVISVGDGIARIHGLEKVMAGELIEFPHDVAGIAMNLEEDQVGAV' A
#
# COMPACT_ATOMS: atom_id res chain seq x y z
N MET A 1 -16.70 -7.19 -36.41
CA MET A 1 -15.25 -6.95 -36.17
C MET A 1 -15.04 -6.35 -34.78
N ALA A 2 -15.21 -7.15 -33.72
CA ALA A 2 -14.92 -6.74 -32.33
C ALA A 2 -14.25 -7.86 -31.50
N GLN A 3 -14.09 -9.06 -32.08
CA GLN A 3 -13.62 -10.26 -31.39
C GLN A 3 -12.14 -10.17 -30.98
N MET A 4 -11.28 -9.63 -31.87
CA MET A 4 -9.81 -9.63 -31.65
C MET A 4 -9.32 -8.78 -30.46
N ARG A 5 -10.13 -7.86 -29.92
CA ARG A 5 -9.73 -7.03 -28.77
C ARG A 5 -10.06 -7.68 -27.43
N ALA A 6 -11.10 -8.51 -27.36
CA ALA A 6 -11.54 -9.12 -26.11
C ALA A 6 -10.63 -10.28 -25.67
N ASP A 7 -10.13 -11.07 -26.63
CA ASP A 7 -9.23 -12.19 -26.35
C ASP A 7 -7.84 -11.70 -25.88
N GLU A 8 -7.33 -10.61 -26.45
CA GLU A 8 -6.10 -9.96 -25.99
C GLU A 8 -6.23 -9.42 -24.56
N ILE A 9 -7.33 -8.71 -24.27
CA ILE A 9 -7.61 -8.21 -22.90
C ILE A 9 -7.72 -9.37 -21.90
N THR A 10 -8.39 -10.47 -22.28
CA THR A 10 -8.54 -11.64 -21.42
C THR A 10 -7.21 -12.33 -21.15
N THR A 11 -6.32 -12.37 -22.15
CA THR A 11 -4.99 -12.98 -22.03
C THR A 11 -4.09 -12.11 -21.15
N LEU A 12 -4.13 -10.79 -21.33
CA LEU A 12 -3.39 -9.82 -20.51
C LEU A 12 -3.83 -9.89 -19.03
N LEU A 13 -5.15 -9.88 -18.77
CA LEU A 13 -5.68 -10.01 -17.41
C LEU A 13 -5.32 -11.35 -16.76
N ARG A 14 -5.32 -12.44 -17.53
CA ARG A 14 -4.90 -13.76 -17.03
C ARG A 14 -3.41 -13.77 -16.66
N GLN A 15 -2.56 -13.17 -17.49
CA GLN A 15 -1.13 -13.05 -17.20
C GLN A 15 -0.87 -12.19 -15.95
N GLU A 16 -1.59 -11.08 -15.77
CA GLU A 16 -1.47 -10.26 -14.55
C GLU A 16 -1.92 -11.01 -13.29
N ILE A 17 -2.96 -11.83 -13.39
CA ILE A 17 -3.41 -12.68 -12.27
C ILE A 17 -2.42 -13.82 -11.99
N GLU A 18 -1.85 -14.45 -13.02
CA GLU A 18 -0.85 -15.53 -12.87
C GLU A 18 0.47 -15.00 -12.28
N ASN A 19 0.85 -13.77 -12.62
CA ASN A 19 2.02 -13.08 -12.05
C ASN A 19 1.73 -12.40 -10.70
N TYR A 20 0.48 -12.45 -10.21
CA TYR A 20 0.10 -11.84 -8.94
C TYR A 20 0.57 -12.72 -7.76
N GLU A 21 1.85 -12.68 -7.49
CA GLU A 21 2.45 -13.32 -6.33
C GLU A 21 2.32 -12.37 -5.13
N ARG A 22 1.20 -12.46 -4.41
CA ARG A 22 0.96 -11.64 -3.21
C ARG A 22 1.74 -12.20 -2.02
N VAL A 23 3.06 -12.07 -2.06
CA VAL A 23 3.89 -12.14 -0.86
C VAL A 23 3.56 -10.89 -0.06
N ILE A 24 2.70 -11.01 0.94
CA ILE A 24 2.40 -9.90 1.85
C ILE A 24 3.67 -9.66 2.68
N ASP A 25 4.56 -8.81 2.18
CA ASP A 25 5.73 -8.38 2.93
C ASP A 25 5.27 -7.37 3.98
N VAL A 26 5.09 -7.86 5.20
CA VAL A 26 4.68 -7.05 6.35
C VAL A 26 5.72 -5.97 6.66
N SER A 27 6.95 -6.08 6.16
CA SER A 27 7.97 -5.04 6.34
C SER A 27 7.66 -3.73 5.62
N GLU A 28 6.82 -3.76 4.59
CA GLU A 28 6.41 -2.59 3.78
C GLU A 28 4.93 -2.23 3.95
N THR A 29 4.20 -2.97 4.78
CA THR A 29 2.76 -2.73 5.02
C THR A 29 2.48 -2.57 6.50
N GLY A 30 1.44 -1.80 6.84
CA GLY A 30 1.09 -1.53 8.22
C GLY A 30 -0.42 -1.44 8.43
N SER A 31 -0.84 -1.51 9.68
CA SER A 31 -2.23 -1.35 10.09
C SER A 31 -2.39 -0.08 10.93
N VAL A 32 -3.39 0.74 10.59
CA VAL A 32 -3.70 1.96 11.34
C VAL A 32 -4.35 1.58 12.68
N ILE A 33 -3.72 1.98 13.78
CA ILE A 33 -4.24 1.77 15.15
C ILE A 33 -5.23 2.89 15.50
N SER A 34 -4.88 4.14 15.19
CA SER A 34 -5.69 5.31 15.49
C SER A 34 -5.42 6.46 14.55
N VAL A 35 -6.41 7.33 14.39
CA VAL A 35 -6.32 8.57 13.61
C VAL A 35 -6.98 9.69 14.43
N GLY A 36 -6.32 10.84 14.54
CA GLY A 36 -6.86 12.03 15.21
C GLY A 36 -6.17 13.29 14.72
N ASP A 37 -6.94 14.35 14.44
CA ASP A 37 -6.44 15.65 13.96
C ASP A 37 -5.46 15.57 12.78
N GLY A 38 -5.68 14.61 11.87
CA GLY A 38 -4.81 14.38 10.71
C GLY A 38 -3.56 13.56 11.01
N ILE A 39 -3.35 13.10 12.25
CA ILE A 39 -2.23 12.25 12.63
C ILE A 39 -2.70 10.79 12.72
N ALA A 40 -2.08 9.92 11.94
CA ALA A 40 -2.29 8.46 11.98
C ALA A 40 -1.17 7.78 12.76
N ARG A 41 -1.54 6.85 13.65
CA ARG A 41 -0.62 5.89 14.28
C ARG A 41 -0.74 4.55 13.58
N ILE A 42 0.38 4.05 13.08
CA ILE A 42 0.44 2.84 12.25
C ILE A 42 1.34 1.83 12.95
N HIS A 43 0.92 0.57 13.01
CA HIS A 43 1.75 -0.55 13.42
C HIS A 43 2.28 -1.30 12.19
N GLY A 44 3.55 -1.71 12.20
CA GLY A 44 4.23 -2.29 11.05
C GLY A 44 5.10 -1.26 10.34
N LEU A 45 5.18 -1.33 9.00
CA LEU A 45 6.05 -0.44 8.20
C LEU A 45 7.52 -0.47 8.67
N GLU A 46 8.07 -1.66 8.96
CA GLU A 46 9.40 -1.82 9.56
C GLU A 46 10.54 -1.18 8.75
N LYS A 47 10.37 -1.06 7.42
CA LYS A 47 11.37 -0.47 6.52
C LYS A 47 11.13 1.01 6.19
N VAL A 48 10.07 1.63 6.70
CA VAL A 48 9.73 3.01 6.33
C VAL A 48 10.75 4.00 6.87
N MET A 49 11.08 5.00 6.06
CA MET A 49 11.99 6.07 6.42
C MET A 49 11.24 7.32 6.87
N ALA A 50 11.87 8.10 7.75
CA ALA A 50 11.33 9.40 8.13
C ALA A 50 11.29 10.33 6.91
N GLY A 51 10.14 10.97 6.68
CA GLY A 51 9.86 11.82 5.52
C GLY A 51 9.39 11.06 4.28
N GLU A 52 9.21 9.74 4.37
CA GLU A 52 8.67 8.94 3.27
C GLU A 52 7.15 9.12 3.12
N LEU A 53 6.66 8.95 1.90
CA LEU A 53 5.25 9.06 1.58
C LEU A 53 4.58 7.70 1.81
N ILE A 54 3.58 7.68 2.68
CA ILE A 54 2.77 6.52 3.01
C ILE A 54 1.44 6.64 2.26
N GLU A 55 1.11 5.61 1.49
CA GLU A 55 -0.19 5.49 0.84
C GLU A 55 -1.21 4.90 1.83
N PHE A 56 -2.31 5.61 2.00
CA PHE A 56 -3.47 5.16 2.77
C PHE A 56 -4.61 4.78 1.82
N PRO A 57 -5.56 3.97 2.31
CA PRO A 57 -6.78 3.70 1.55
C PRO A 57 -7.53 5.00 1.20
N HIS A 58 -8.27 4.98 0.09
CA HIS A 58 -9.06 6.12 -0.43
C HIS A 58 -8.23 7.24 -1.07
N ASP A 59 -7.12 6.88 -1.73
CA ASP A 59 -6.24 7.82 -2.45
C ASP A 59 -5.69 8.94 -1.55
N VAL A 60 -5.51 8.64 -0.25
CA VAL A 60 -4.93 9.55 0.72
C VAL A 60 -3.44 9.23 0.84
N ALA A 61 -2.61 10.26 0.85
CA ALA A 61 -1.19 10.13 1.13
C ALA A 61 -0.87 10.87 2.43
N GLY A 62 0.02 10.30 3.23
CA GLY A 62 0.59 10.97 4.39
C GLY A 62 2.10 10.88 4.40
N ILE A 63 2.74 11.62 5.30
CA ILE A 63 4.18 11.65 5.45
C ILE A 63 4.55 11.00 6.78
N ALA A 64 5.45 10.01 6.74
CA ALA A 64 6.04 9.41 7.92
C ALA A 64 6.85 10.47 8.68
N MET A 65 6.42 10.83 9.88
CA MET A 65 7.11 11.83 10.71
C MET A 65 7.92 11.19 11.83
N ASN A 66 7.26 10.40 12.67
CA ASN A 66 7.87 9.81 13.86
C ASN A 66 7.99 8.29 13.67
N LEU A 67 9.17 7.74 13.91
CA LEU A 67 9.43 6.31 13.91
C LEU A 67 9.72 5.87 15.35
N GLU A 68 8.73 5.26 16.00
CA GLU A 68 8.86 4.60 17.31
C GLU A 68 9.22 3.11 17.08
N GLU A 69 9.59 2.37 18.14
CA GLU A 69 10.03 0.97 18.02
C GLU A 69 8.92 0.04 17.52
N ASP A 70 7.66 0.35 17.87
CA ASP A 70 6.48 -0.45 17.53
C ASP A 70 5.47 0.31 16.66
N GLN A 71 5.67 1.61 16.42
CA GLN A 71 4.69 2.49 15.80
C GLN A 71 5.32 3.55 14.90
N VAL A 72 4.59 3.90 13.84
CA VAL A 72 4.92 5.00 12.94
C VAL A 72 3.82 6.06 13.05
N GLY A 73 4.23 7.29 13.34
CA GLY A 73 3.38 8.48 13.28
C GLY A 73 3.44 9.10 11.90
N ALA A 74 2.29 9.22 11.24
CA ALA A 74 2.15 9.85 9.93
C ALA A 74 1.15 11.01 9.98
N VAL A 75 1.32 12.00 9.10
CA VAL A 75 0.44 13.17 8.94
C VAL A 75 -0.06 13.30 7.52
#